data_AF-S8CMA8-F1
#
_entry.id   AF-S8CMA8-F1
#
_cell.length_a   1.000
_cell.length_b   1.000
_cell.length_c   1.000
_cell.angle_alpha   90.00
_cell.angle_beta   90.00
_cell.angle_gamma   90.00
#
_symmetry.space_group_name_H-M   'P 1'
#
loop_
_entity.id
_entity.type
_entity.pdbx_description
1 polymer ?
#
loop_
_entity_poly.entity_id
_entity_poly.type
_entity_poly.pdbx_seq_one_letter_code
_entity_poly.pdbx_strand_id
1 'polypeptide(L)'
;MSHIAVERNRRRMMNEHLKALRSLTPCLYIKRGDQASIIGGVIEFINELHQVLQSLEAQKRRKSLSPRHHFLSRQLTQSHSQKSTHPRPGSVSSANEFRELGACCNSEMADVEAKISGSNVHLRIFSKRSPEQLVRMIHVLEKLSFEILHLNISSMEDTVLYSFVVKIGFDCQVSVDELVVEIQRTFAGS
;
A
#
# COMPACT_ATOMS: atom_id res chain seq x y z
N MET A 1 27.47 -55.25 -15.33
CA MET A 1 28.31 -54.22 -14.67
C MET A 1 27.69 -52.82 -14.64
N SER A 2 26.81 -52.42 -15.59
CA SER A 2 26.24 -51.05 -15.63
C SER A 2 25.09 -50.76 -14.65
N HIS A 3 24.24 -51.75 -14.34
CA HIS A 3 23.03 -51.56 -13.52
C HIS A 3 23.32 -50.98 -12.11
N ILE A 4 24.42 -51.42 -11.49
CA ILE A 4 24.83 -50.96 -10.16
C ILE A 4 25.23 -49.48 -10.18
N ALA A 5 25.96 -49.05 -11.21
CA ALA A 5 26.39 -47.67 -11.35
C ALA A 5 25.20 -46.72 -11.58
N VAL A 6 24.26 -47.15 -12.43
CA VAL A 6 23.02 -46.41 -12.70
C VAL A 6 22.18 -46.23 -11.43
N GLU A 7 21.95 -47.30 -10.66
CA GLU A 7 21.17 -47.21 -9.42
C GLU A 7 21.86 -46.37 -8.34
N ARG A 8 23.18 -46.44 -8.22
CA ARG A 8 23.94 -45.54 -7.33
C ARG A 8 23.76 -44.08 -7.72
N ASN A 9 23.83 -43.77 -9.02
CA ASN A 9 23.63 -42.42 -9.50
C ASN A 9 22.21 -41.92 -9.21
N ARG A 10 21.19 -42.78 -9.41
CA ARG A 10 19.80 -42.45 -9.08
C ARG A 10 19.61 -42.09 -7.60
N ARG A 11 20.21 -42.87 -6.68
CA ARG A 11 20.16 -42.58 -5.23
C ARG A 11 20.91 -41.29 -4.87
N ARG A 12 22.05 -41.02 -5.51
CA ARG A 12 22.80 -39.77 -5.32
C ARG A 12 21.94 -38.57 -5.68
N MET A 13 21.35 -38.58 -6.88
CA MET A 13 20.49 -37.49 -7.38
C MET A 13 19.26 -37.28 -6.48
N MET A 14 18.61 -38.36 -6.03
CA MET A 14 17.48 -38.27 -5.09
C MET A 14 17.89 -37.58 -3.78
N ASN A 15 19.06 -37.91 -3.22
CA ASN A 15 19.54 -37.29 -2.00
C ASN A 15 19.93 -35.82 -2.20
N GLU A 16 20.44 -35.45 -3.38
CA GLU A 16 20.69 -34.05 -3.74
C GLU A 16 19.40 -33.23 -3.76
N HIS A 17 18.34 -33.75 -4.38
CA HIS A 17 17.02 -33.10 -4.38
C HIS A 17 16.43 -32.97 -2.97
N LEU A 18 16.52 -34.02 -2.14
CA LEU A 18 16.04 -33.95 -0.75
C LEU A 18 16.83 -32.92 0.08
N LYS A 19 18.14 -32.80 -0.15
CA LYS A 19 18.98 -31.79 0.50
C LYS A 19 18.57 -30.37 0.07
N ALA A 20 18.31 -30.16 -1.22
CA ALA A 20 17.83 -28.87 -1.74
C ALA A 20 16.47 -28.50 -1.13
N LEU A 21 15.50 -29.42 -1.14
CA LEU A 21 14.19 -29.21 -0.51
C LEU A 21 14.32 -28.83 0.96
N ARG A 22 15.16 -29.56 1.71
CA ARG A 22 15.44 -29.25 3.11
C ARG A 22 16.03 -27.86 3.31
N SER A 23 16.91 -27.40 2.41
CA SER A 23 17.52 -26.06 2.51
C SER A 23 16.55 -24.91 2.22
N LEU A 24 15.53 -25.16 1.39
CA LEU A 24 14.50 -24.17 1.04
C LEU A 24 13.35 -24.13 2.05
N THR A 25 13.21 -25.16 2.87
CA THR A 25 12.10 -25.29 3.82
C THR A 25 12.53 -24.80 5.20
N PRO A 26 11.75 -23.93 5.88
CA PRO A 26 12.07 -23.49 7.23
C PRO A 26 12.19 -24.68 8.20
N CYS A 27 13.17 -24.60 9.11
CA CYS A 27 13.51 -25.71 10.00
C CYS A 27 12.35 -26.18 10.89
N LEU A 28 11.38 -25.31 11.18
CA LEU A 28 10.20 -25.63 11.99
C LEU A 28 9.27 -26.68 11.36
N TYR A 29 9.24 -26.82 10.02
CA TYR A 29 8.39 -27.83 9.35
C TYR A 29 9.07 -29.19 9.25
N ILE A 30 10.40 -29.26 9.38
CA ILE A 30 11.18 -30.50 9.26
C ILE A 30 11.62 -30.95 10.65
N LYS A 31 10.76 -31.69 11.34
CA LYS A 31 11.01 -32.19 12.72
C LYS A 31 12.13 -33.22 12.80
N ARG A 32 12.33 -34.02 11.74
CA ARG A 32 13.38 -35.04 11.62
C ARG A 32 14.01 -35.01 10.24
N GLY A 33 15.25 -35.47 10.15
CA GLY A 33 16.02 -35.48 8.92
C GLY A 33 15.77 -36.65 7.98
N ASP A 34 14.75 -37.46 8.25
CA ASP A 34 14.35 -38.58 7.39
C ASP A 34 13.53 -38.10 6.17
N GLN A 35 13.47 -38.93 5.12
CA GLN A 35 12.86 -38.55 3.84
C GLN A 35 11.38 -38.22 3.98
N ALA A 36 10.62 -38.97 4.80
CA ALA A 36 9.19 -38.74 4.98
C ALA A 36 8.93 -37.42 5.70
N SER A 37 9.70 -37.11 6.74
CA SER A 37 9.61 -35.85 7.47
C SER A 37 9.99 -34.64 6.61
N ILE A 38 10.99 -34.78 5.72
CA ILE A 38 11.36 -33.72 4.77
C ILE A 38 10.20 -33.45 3.80
N ILE A 39 9.66 -34.50 3.16
CA ILE A 39 8.59 -34.34 2.17
C ILE A 39 7.30 -33.82 2.85
N GLY A 40 6.93 -34.36 4.01
CA GLY A 40 5.76 -33.90 4.76
C GLY A 40 5.88 -32.42 5.16
N GLY A 41 7.04 -32.02 5.70
CA GLY A 41 7.28 -30.62 6.08
C GLY A 41 7.25 -29.66 4.90
N VAL A 42 7.79 -30.06 3.74
CA VAL A 42 7.71 -29.28 2.49
C VAL A 42 6.26 -29.08 2.06
N ILE A 43 5.44 -30.14 2.10
CA ILE A 43 4.02 -30.08 1.72
C ILE A 43 3.25 -29.12 2.64
N GLU A 44 3.45 -29.24 3.96
CA GLU A 44 2.84 -28.33 4.94
C GLU A 44 3.24 -26.87 4.67
N PHE A 45 4.52 -26.61 4.43
CA PHE A 45 5.02 -25.27 4.13
C PHE A 45 4.43 -24.69 2.83
N ILE A 46 4.38 -25.47 1.74
CA ILE A 46 3.78 -25.04 0.47
C ILE A 46 2.29 -24.71 0.65
N ASN A 47 1.55 -25.54 1.41
CA ASN A 47 0.14 -25.28 1.67
C ASN A 47 -0.08 -24.00 2.46
N GLU A 48 0.76 -23.74 3.47
CA GLU A 48 0.70 -22.47 4.22
C GLU A 48 1.02 -21.27 3.34
N LEU A 49 2.06 -21.35 2.50
CA LEU A 49 2.38 -20.30 1.54
C LEU A 49 1.22 -20.00 0.59
N HIS A 50 0.55 -21.03 0.05
CA HIS A 50 -0.63 -20.85 -0.79
C HIS A 50 -1.78 -20.17 -0.02
N GLN A 51 -2.02 -20.56 1.24
CA GLN A 51 -3.04 -19.93 2.09
C GLN A 51 -2.74 -18.45 2.33
N VAL A 52 -1.49 -18.10 2.64
CA VAL A 52 -1.05 -16.72 2.83
C VAL A 52 -1.24 -15.92 1.55
N LEU A 53 -0.83 -16.45 0.40
CA LEU A 53 -0.97 -15.78 -0.89
C LEU A 53 -2.45 -15.47 -1.21
N GLN A 54 -3.34 -16.46 -1.07
CA GLN A 54 -4.78 -16.26 -1.27
C GLN A 54 -5.37 -15.22 -0.31
N SER A 55 -4.94 -15.22 0.95
CA SER A 55 -5.41 -14.26 1.96
C SER A 55 -5.02 -12.82 1.60
N LEU A 56 -3.79 -12.63 1.10
CA LEU A 56 -3.26 -11.34 0.67
C LEU A 56 -3.94 -10.85 -0.61
N GLU A 57 -4.18 -11.74 -1.57
CA GLU A 57 -4.94 -11.41 -2.79
C GLU A 57 -6.38 -11.01 -2.45
N ALA A 58 -7.04 -11.73 -1.55
CA ALA A 58 -8.38 -11.38 -1.09
C ALA A 58 -8.40 -10.05 -0.33
N GLN A 59 -7.36 -9.74 0.47
CA GLN A 59 -7.21 -8.45 1.13
C GLN A 59 -6.97 -7.32 0.12
N LYS A 60 -6.14 -7.55 -0.91
CA LYS A 60 -5.92 -6.60 -2.01
C LYS A 60 -7.23 -6.29 -2.73
N ARG A 61 -8.04 -7.31 -3.08
CA ARG A 61 -9.36 -7.13 -3.69
C ARG A 61 -10.33 -6.36 -2.78
N ARG A 62 -10.37 -6.66 -1.48
CA ARG A 62 -11.22 -5.90 -0.54
C ARG A 62 -10.79 -4.44 -0.42
N LYS A 63 -9.49 -4.14 -0.49
CA LYS A 63 -8.98 -2.76 -0.51
C LYS A 63 -9.26 -2.05 -1.84
N SER A 64 -9.31 -2.77 -2.97
CA SER A 64 -9.69 -2.18 -4.26
C SER A 64 -11.20 -2.08 -4.48
N LEU A 65 -11.99 -2.87 -3.74
CA LEU A 65 -13.47 -2.91 -3.78
C LEU A 65 -14.12 -2.18 -2.60
N SER A 66 -13.33 -1.71 -1.61
CA SER A 66 -13.77 -0.61 -0.76
C SER A 66 -14.09 0.54 -1.72
N PRO A 67 -15.33 1.05 -1.73
CA PRO A 67 -15.75 1.99 -2.76
C PRO A 67 -14.72 3.10 -2.90
N ARG A 68 -14.04 3.13 -4.06
CA ARG A 68 -13.51 4.35 -4.65
C ARG A 68 -14.53 5.43 -4.34
N HIS A 69 -14.15 6.32 -3.44
CA HIS A 69 -14.89 7.45 -2.93
C HIS A 69 -16.11 7.81 -3.80
N HIS A 70 -17.29 7.29 -3.46
CA HIS A 70 -18.54 7.95 -3.79
C HIS A 70 -18.68 9.19 -2.88
N PHE A 71 -17.75 10.13 -3.01
CA PHE A 71 -17.91 11.50 -2.52
C PHE A 71 -18.09 12.50 -3.67
N LEU A 72 -17.97 12.05 -4.92
CA LEU A 72 -18.40 12.81 -6.08
C LEU A 72 -19.92 12.66 -6.27
N SER A 73 -20.71 13.38 -5.46
CA SER A 73 -21.94 14.04 -5.92
C SER A 73 -22.65 14.77 -4.77
N ARG A 74 -22.06 15.86 -4.28
CA ARG A 74 -22.85 17.05 -3.92
C ARG A 74 -21.92 18.22 -3.63
N GLN A 75 -21.60 19.02 -4.64
CA GLN A 75 -21.35 20.46 -4.53
C GLN A 75 -20.70 20.90 -5.83
N LEU A 76 -21.51 21.12 -6.86
CA LEU A 76 -21.14 21.93 -8.02
C LEU A 76 -22.42 22.28 -8.77
N THR A 77 -23.28 23.08 -8.14
CA THR A 77 -24.23 23.98 -8.82
C THR A 77 -24.61 25.11 -7.87
N GLN A 78 -23.71 26.08 -7.68
CA GLN A 78 -24.11 27.40 -7.21
C GLN A 78 -23.85 28.41 -8.33
N SER A 79 -24.82 28.51 -9.23
CA SER A 79 -24.95 29.63 -10.16
C SER A 79 -26.44 29.94 -10.35
N HIS A 80 -26.85 31.04 -9.70
CA HIS A 80 -27.94 31.96 -10.07
C HIS A 80 -29.09 31.44 -10.96
N SER A 81 -30.30 31.30 -10.39
CA SER A 81 -31.47 32.15 -10.74
C SER A 81 -32.81 31.61 -10.18
N GLN A 82 -33.46 32.44 -9.37
CA GLN A 82 -34.90 32.73 -9.21
C GLN A 82 -35.99 31.64 -9.34
N LYS A 83 -36.87 31.66 -8.31
CA LYS A 83 -38.33 31.36 -8.25
C LYS A 83 -38.82 29.93 -7.91
N SER A 84 -39.41 29.86 -6.70
CA SER A 84 -40.80 29.42 -6.38
C SER A 84 -41.07 28.05 -5.70
N THR A 85 -41.77 28.17 -4.56
CA THR A 85 -42.87 27.33 -3.97
C THR A 85 -42.60 25.96 -3.28
N HIS A 86 -42.44 26.01 -1.94
CA HIS A 86 -43.06 25.23 -0.82
C HIS A 86 -43.07 23.64 -0.81
N PRO A 87 -43.51 22.94 0.27
CA PRO A 87 -42.70 22.56 1.46
C PRO A 87 -42.85 21.07 1.93
N ARG A 88 -41.89 20.48 2.69
CA ARG A 88 -42.14 19.63 3.88
C ARG A 88 -40.85 19.12 4.57
N PRO A 89 -40.91 18.77 5.87
CA PRO A 89 -39.77 18.75 6.78
C PRO A 89 -39.31 17.34 7.19
N GLY A 90 -38.10 17.28 7.75
CA GLY A 90 -37.74 16.38 8.83
C GLY A 90 -37.07 15.07 8.42
N SER A 91 -35.73 15.07 8.40
CA SER A 91 -35.00 13.91 8.90
C SER A 91 -33.84 14.43 9.75
N VAL A 92 -33.97 14.15 11.03
CA VAL A 92 -33.04 14.52 12.09
C VAL A 92 -31.71 13.79 11.87
N SER A 93 -30.65 14.59 11.73
CA SER A 93 -29.27 14.17 11.90
C SER A 93 -29.08 13.55 13.28
N SER A 94 -28.44 12.39 13.36
CA SER A 94 -27.51 12.01 14.42
C SER A 94 -26.98 10.59 14.19
N ALA A 95 -25.80 10.49 13.58
CA ALA A 95 -24.87 9.42 13.90
C ALA A 95 -23.47 9.99 13.74
N ASN A 96 -22.90 10.31 14.89
CA ASN A 96 -21.56 10.81 15.10
C ASN A 96 -20.57 9.70 14.73
N GLU A 97 -19.94 9.77 13.55
CA GLU A 97 -18.75 8.99 13.24
C GLU A 97 -17.58 9.94 13.02
N PHE A 98 -16.58 9.80 13.91
CA PHE A 98 -15.32 10.52 13.98
C PHE A 98 -14.77 10.84 12.58
N ARG A 99 -14.87 12.12 12.17
CA ARG A 99 -14.30 12.60 10.91
C ARG A 99 -12.79 12.56 11.00
N GLU A 100 -12.21 11.47 10.52
CA GLU A 100 -10.80 11.41 10.23
C GLU A 100 -10.48 12.44 9.13
N LEU A 101 -9.76 13.51 9.48
CA LEU A 101 -9.39 14.58 8.57
C LEU A 101 -8.30 14.07 7.61
N GLY A 102 -8.69 13.64 6.42
CA GLY A 102 -7.77 13.16 5.39
C GLY A 102 -8.24 13.53 3.98
N ALA A 103 -7.29 13.57 3.05
CA ALA A 103 -7.51 13.90 1.64
C ALA A 103 -6.75 12.93 0.74
N CYS A 104 -7.22 12.77 -0.49
CA CYS A 104 -6.56 11.96 -1.50
C CYS A 104 -6.65 12.61 -2.88
N CYS A 105 -5.57 12.54 -3.67
CA CYS A 105 -5.50 13.01 -5.04
C CYS A 105 -4.88 11.91 -5.91
N ASN A 106 -5.63 11.43 -6.90
CA ASN A 106 -5.21 10.32 -7.75
C ASN A 106 -5.11 10.78 -9.20
N SER A 107 -3.98 10.52 -9.85
CA SER A 107 -3.79 10.73 -11.28
C SER A 107 -3.11 9.54 -11.95
N GLU A 108 -2.92 9.59 -13.27
CA GLU A 108 -2.13 8.58 -14.00
C GLU A 108 -0.65 8.56 -13.58
N MET A 109 -0.14 9.66 -13.01
CA MET A 109 1.27 9.81 -12.64
C MET A 109 1.57 9.38 -11.20
N ALA A 110 0.66 9.66 -10.27
CA ALA A 110 0.81 9.32 -8.86
C ALA A 110 -0.54 9.26 -8.12
N ASP A 111 -0.58 8.44 -7.08
CA ASP A 111 -1.65 8.33 -6.07
C ASP A 111 -1.11 8.90 -4.75
N VAL A 112 -1.73 9.98 -4.27
CA VAL A 112 -1.32 10.76 -3.10
C VAL A 112 -2.43 10.72 -2.04
N GLU A 113 -2.09 10.27 -0.84
CA GLU A 113 -2.99 10.18 0.32
C GLU A 113 -2.37 10.93 1.50
N ALA A 114 -3.14 11.79 2.16
CA ALA A 114 -2.71 12.49 3.38
C ALA A 114 -3.76 12.33 4.49
N LYS A 115 -3.28 12.08 5.71
CA LYS A 115 -4.14 11.85 6.88
C LYS A 115 -3.58 12.52 8.12
N ILE A 116 -4.39 13.32 8.79
CA ILE A 116 -3.99 13.97 10.05
C ILE A 116 -4.04 12.97 11.20
N SER A 117 -2.99 12.98 12.04
CA SER A 117 -2.95 12.31 13.33
C SER A 117 -2.31 13.25 14.37
N GLY A 118 -3.14 13.83 15.24
CA GLY A 118 -2.69 14.85 16.20
C GLY A 118 -2.15 16.09 15.48
N SER A 119 -0.90 16.46 15.75
CA SER A 119 -0.18 17.55 15.08
C SER A 119 0.65 17.11 13.87
N ASN A 120 0.53 15.84 13.47
CA ASN A 120 1.26 15.26 12.34
C ASN A 120 0.32 14.93 11.18
N VAL A 121 0.89 14.84 9.98
CA VAL A 121 0.26 14.32 8.77
C VAL A 121 1.06 13.11 8.30
N HIS A 122 0.35 12.00 8.11
CA HIS A 122 0.87 10.83 7.41
C HIS A 122 0.57 11.01 5.92
N LEU A 123 1.61 11.23 5.14
CA LEU A 123 1.52 11.45 3.70
C LEU A 123 2.12 10.25 2.96
N ARG A 124 1.34 9.63 2.09
CA ARG A 124 1.72 8.46 1.29
C ARG A 124 1.59 8.81 -0.17
N ILE A 125 2.64 8.56 -0.94
CA ILE A 125 2.67 8.80 -2.38
C ILE A 125 3.13 7.53 -3.09
N PHE A 126 2.29 6.98 -3.95
CA PHE A 126 2.61 5.87 -4.82
C PHE A 126 2.73 6.36 -6.26
N SER A 127 3.86 6.11 -6.91
CA SER A 127 4.13 6.61 -8.27
C SER A 127 5.10 5.71 -9.03
N LYS A 128 5.22 5.93 -10.34
CA LYS A 128 6.35 5.39 -11.10
C LYS A 128 7.64 6.08 -10.70
N ARG A 129 8.74 5.33 -10.70
CA ARG A 129 10.05 5.86 -10.39
C ARG A 129 10.44 6.89 -11.44
N SER A 130 10.59 8.14 -11.03
CA SER A 130 11.09 9.23 -11.87
C SER A 130 12.20 10.00 -11.17
N PRO A 131 13.19 10.52 -11.91
CA PRO A 131 14.28 11.31 -11.34
C PRO A 131 13.74 12.55 -10.62
N GLU A 132 14.42 12.95 -9.54
CA GLU A 132 14.22 14.21 -8.82
C GLU A 132 12.86 14.42 -8.13
N GLN A 133 11.90 13.49 -8.24
CA GLN A 133 10.59 13.63 -7.59
C GLN A 133 10.69 13.84 -6.09
N LEU A 134 11.54 13.06 -5.43
CA LEU A 134 11.71 13.17 -3.98
C LEU A 134 12.17 14.56 -3.57
N VAL A 135 13.12 15.13 -4.31
CA VAL A 135 13.66 16.47 -4.04
C VAL A 135 12.56 17.52 -4.24
N ARG A 136 11.74 17.40 -5.29
CA ARG A 136 10.60 18.31 -5.52
C ARG A 136 9.56 18.22 -4.40
N MET A 137 9.22 17.01 -3.94
CA MET A 137 8.28 16.82 -2.83
C MET A 137 8.82 17.41 -1.53
N ILE A 138 10.09 17.17 -1.20
CA ILE A 138 10.73 17.76 -0.01
C ILE A 138 10.68 19.28 -0.07
N HIS A 139 11.04 19.87 -1.22
CA HIS A 139 10.98 21.31 -1.41
C HIS A 139 9.56 21.88 -1.22
N VAL A 140 8.53 21.21 -1.73
CA VAL A 140 7.13 21.60 -1.52
C VAL A 140 6.76 21.52 -0.04
N LEU A 141 7.11 20.43 0.65
CA LEU A 141 6.80 20.28 2.08
C LEU A 141 7.45 21.39 2.92
N GLU A 142 8.73 21.69 2.67
CA GLU A 142 9.46 22.76 3.36
C GLU A 142 8.83 24.13 3.06
N LYS A 143 8.51 24.42 1.80
CA LYS A 143 7.84 25.67 1.39
C LYS A 143 6.48 25.86 2.08
N LEU A 144 5.76 24.76 2.31
CA LEU A 144 4.48 24.75 2.99
C LEU A 144 4.60 24.72 4.53
N SER A 145 5.81 24.90 5.07
CA SER A 145 6.08 24.90 6.51
C SER A 145 5.75 23.57 7.21
N PHE A 146 5.92 22.44 6.51
CA PHE A 146 5.89 21.12 7.12
C PHE A 146 7.31 20.68 7.53
N GLU A 147 7.44 20.16 8.75
CA GLU A 147 8.70 19.58 9.23
C GLU A 147 8.67 18.07 8.98
N ILE A 148 9.63 17.55 8.20
CA ILE A 148 9.71 16.12 7.91
C ILE A 148 10.32 15.40 9.12
N LEU A 149 9.51 14.60 9.81
CA LEU A 149 9.96 13.80 10.96
C LEU A 149 10.51 12.44 10.53
N HIS A 150 9.87 11.82 9.55
CA HIS A 150 10.26 10.50 9.06
C HIS A 150 9.93 10.37 7.57
N LEU A 151 10.82 9.72 6.83
CA LEU A 151 10.63 9.35 5.44
C LEU A 151 11.01 7.88 5.29
N ASN A 152 10.07 7.06 4.81
CA ASN A 152 10.34 5.72 4.32
C ASN A 152 10.14 5.69 2.81
N ILE A 153 11.08 5.05 2.11
CA ILE A 153 11.03 4.85 0.66
C ILE A 153 11.06 3.36 0.41
N SER A 154 10.00 2.84 -0.21
CA SER A 154 9.91 1.43 -0.58
C SER A 154 9.69 1.33 -2.08
N SER A 155 10.59 0.64 -2.79
CA SER A 155 10.50 0.48 -4.25
C SER A 155 10.26 -0.97 -4.62
N MET A 156 9.46 -1.19 -5.66
CA MET A 156 9.20 -2.49 -6.25
C MET A 156 9.12 -2.31 -7.77
N GLU A 157 10.01 -2.98 -8.51
CA GLU A 157 10.09 -2.89 -9.98
C GLU A 157 10.21 -1.44 -10.45
N ASP A 158 9.26 -0.94 -11.24
CA ASP A 158 9.19 0.42 -11.78
C ASP A 158 8.40 1.39 -10.88
N THR A 159 7.92 0.94 -9.72
CA THR A 159 7.11 1.73 -8.79
C THR A 159 7.82 2.05 -7.48
N VAL A 160 7.39 3.13 -6.84
CA VAL A 160 7.91 3.59 -5.55
C VAL A 160 6.79 4.13 -4.68
N LEU A 161 6.84 3.76 -3.40
CA LEU A 161 6.03 4.29 -2.32
C LEU A 161 6.90 5.17 -1.43
N TYR A 162 6.57 6.45 -1.37
CA TYR A 162 7.09 7.40 -0.39
C TYR A 162 6.10 7.50 0.77
N SER A 163 6.57 7.33 2.00
CA SER A 163 5.75 7.50 3.21
C SER A 163 6.42 8.49 4.13
N PHE A 164 5.85 9.69 4.20
CA PHE A 164 6.27 10.75 5.09
C PHE A 164 5.42 10.77 6.36
N VAL A 165 6.06 11.06 7.48
CA VAL A 165 5.41 11.62 8.66
C VAL A 165 5.92 13.04 8.77
N VAL A 166 5.04 14.01 8.58
CA VAL A 166 5.37 15.42 8.67
C VAL A 166 4.62 16.06 9.81
N LYS A 167 5.22 17.03 10.49
CA LYS A 167 4.58 17.84 11.52
C LYS A 167 4.07 19.13 10.89
N ILE A 168 2.88 19.54 11.28
CA ILE A 168 2.30 20.83 10.85
C ILE A 168 3.08 21.93 11.57
N GLY A 169 3.82 22.76 10.82
CA GLY A 169 4.52 23.91 11.38
C GLY A 169 3.55 25.04 11.77
N PHE A 170 4.02 25.96 12.62
CA PHE A 170 3.20 27.06 13.13
C PHE A 170 2.71 28.02 12.04
N ASP A 171 3.48 28.18 10.97
CA ASP A 171 3.17 29.06 9.85
C ASP A 171 2.42 28.36 8.71
N CYS A 172 2.05 27.08 8.89
CA CYS A 172 1.32 26.33 7.87
C CYS A 172 -0.15 26.79 7.81
N GLN A 173 -0.54 27.36 6.67
CA GLN A 173 -1.92 27.84 6.39
C GLN A 173 -2.68 26.91 5.44
N VAL A 174 -2.07 25.78 5.07
CA VAL A 174 -2.54 24.91 3.99
C VAL A 174 -3.41 23.79 4.57
N SER A 175 -4.53 23.53 3.91
CA SER A 175 -5.40 22.40 4.26
C SER A 175 -4.82 21.07 3.77
N VAL A 176 -5.29 19.95 4.32
CA VAL A 176 -4.86 18.61 3.86
C VAL A 176 -5.20 18.39 2.39
N ASP A 177 -6.33 18.92 1.92
CA ASP A 177 -6.76 18.86 0.52
C ASP A 177 -5.80 19.63 -0.39
N GLU A 178 -5.35 20.80 0.03
CA GLU A 178 -4.42 21.60 -0.75
C GLU A 178 -3.01 21.00 -0.75
N LEU A 179 -2.59 20.38 0.37
CA LEU A 179 -1.33 19.62 0.45
C LEU A 179 -1.27 18.50 -0.59
N VAL A 180 -2.31 17.66 -0.70
CA VAL A 180 -2.29 16.55 -1.66
C VAL A 180 -2.25 17.05 -3.10
N VAL A 181 -2.89 18.19 -3.39
CA VAL A 181 -2.84 18.80 -4.73
C VAL A 181 -1.45 19.39 -5.02
N GLU A 182 -0.82 20.07 -4.07
CA GLU A 182 0.53 20.63 -4.26
C GLU A 182 1.57 19.53 -4.50
N ILE A 183 1.49 18.44 -3.73
CA ILE A 183 2.32 17.26 -3.94
C ILE A 183 2.03 16.62 -5.30
N GLN A 184 0.76 16.53 -5.72
CA GLN A 184 0.42 16.00 -7.04
C GLN A 184 1.07 16.80 -8.17
N ARG A 185 1.18 18.13 -8.03
CA ARG A 185 1.80 19.00 -9.06
C ARG A 185 3.29 18.75 -9.25
N THR A 186 4.00 18.18 -8.27
CA THR A 186 5.43 17.82 -8.45
C THR A 186 5.64 16.78 -9.54
N PHE A 187 4.59 16.02 -9.89
CA PHE A 187 4.60 14.99 -10.91
C PHE A 187 4.26 15.51 -12.32
N ALA A 188 3.61 16.68 -12.45
CA ALA A 188 3.14 17.21 -13.72
C ALA A 188 4.23 17.92 -14.56
N GLY A 189 5.42 18.15 -14.00
CA GLY A 189 6.53 18.89 -14.64
C GLY A 189 7.69 18.03 -15.17
N SER A 190 7.45 16.79 -15.62
CA SER A 190 8.46 15.93 -16.26
C SER A 190 8.33 15.92 -17.78
#